data_AF-A0A5M4D739-F1
#
_entry.id   AF-A0A5M4D739-F1
#
_cell.length_a   1.000
_cell.length_b   1.000
_cell.length_c   1.000
_cell.angle_alpha   90.00
_cell.angle_beta   90.00
_cell.angle_gamma   90.00
#
_symmetry.space_group_name_H-M   'P 1'
#
loop_
_entity.id
_entity.type
_entity.pdbx_description
1 polymer ?
#
loop_
_entity_poly.entity_id
_entity_poly.type
_entity_poly.pdbx_seq_one_letter_code
_entity_poly.pdbx_strand_id
1 'polypeptide(L)'
;MNKPLGGYALERSFLRRELMSKPTCRTPAEHPDLDASDSGLLAGVARGEARLTPEQALELLTRAPLYTLGRWADARCRSIHGGSIRTYVIDRNINYTNVCTARCTFCAFRRDAGDHDAYTLPHEQIYEKIAELVGIGGTQILMQGGMNPELPLDWYLDLLRGIKERFPRMHVHAFSPPELMEFVEFFNPPGATLEDKIRWVLIRLQDAGMDSLPGGGGEIFAPAVRRKIGLGKCDHEAWLTTMYVAHSLGMFTSASMMFGHIEGYADRVHHMWEVRRWQDRALRDFGAPRALELEPGDAGDDDLSRRYPASLRAHGGAGGHYTAFIAWPFQRENTPMGNLKEWGTVAGDFEKYGPEFPGDVVARVDGSGAKGSHPEFGRRLRMSGAVDYLRMQATARLFLDNVYSMGSSWVTMGPHVGQLGLMFGANDMGSVMMEENVVSAAGTTYCLDEAVLCRLVRDAGFIPAQRDNYYDLLSIKQGANAPDLRVSNWADHRAKKLHVEQGGKAELTVGASRATANN
;
A
#
# COMPACT_ATOMS: atom_id res chain seq x y z
N MET A 1 -46.20 -61.24 13.04
CA MET A 1 -47.00 -60.81 11.89
C MET A 1 -46.85 -59.31 11.73
N ASN A 2 -46.72 -58.86 10.47
CA ASN A 2 -46.88 -57.50 9.95
C ASN A 2 -45.82 -56.42 10.20
N LYS A 3 -44.91 -56.37 9.20
CA LYS A 3 -44.40 -55.24 8.39
C LYS A 3 -44.05 -53.88 9.05
N PRO A 4 -42.86 -53.31 8.72
CA PRO A 4 -42.50 -51.94 9.06
C PRO A 4 -43.18 -50.92 8.13
N LEU A 5 -43.52 -49.77 8.68
CA LEU A 5 -44.11 -48.64 7.95
C LEU A 5 -43.04 -47.90 7.12
N GLY A 6 -43.23 -48.01 5.80
CA GLY A 6 -42.92 -47.07 4.71
C GLY A 6 -41.94 -45.92 4.93
N GLY A 7 -40.81 -46.01 4.22
CA GLY A 7 -39.97 -44.87 3.89
C GLY A 7 -40.63 -43.96 2.85
N TYR A 8 -40.59 -42.66 3.10
CA TYR A 8 -40.74 -41.63 2.07
C TYR A 8 -39.35 -41.30 1.53
N ALA A 9 -38.97 -41.98 0.44
CA ALA A 9 -37.92 -41.51 -0.45
C ALA A 9 -38.49 -40.33 -1.25
N LEU A 10 -38.21 -39.10 -0.80
CA LEU A 10 -38.40 -37.90 -1.62
C LEU A 10 -37.17 -37.73 -2.52
N GLU A 11 -37.45 -37.65 -3.81
CA GLU A 11 -36.55 -37.62 -4.95
C GLU A 11 -35.43 -36.57 -4.82
N ARG A 12 -34.19 -37.04 -4.66
CA ARG A 12 -32.96 -36.21 -4.75
C ARG A 12 -32.52 -35.93 -6.20
N SER A 13 -33.39 -36.06 -7.20
CA SER A 13 -33.01 -36.02 -8.61
C SER A 13 -33.48 -34.80 -9.42
N PHE A 14 -34.18 -33.83 -8.81
CA PHE A 14 -34.68 -32.64 -9.54
C PHE A 14 -33.93 -31.32 -9.30
N LEU A 15 -32.87 -31.31 -8.47
CA LEU A 15 -32.08 -30.09 -8.17
C LEU A 15 -30.67 -30.07 -8.76
N ARG A 16 -30.37 -30.94 -9.73
CA ARG A 16 -29.00 -31.10 -10.27
C ARG A 16 -28.79 -30.66 -11.73
N ARG A 17 -29.74 -29.94 -12.34
CA ARG A 17 -29.66 -29.57 -13.77
C ARG A 17 -29.89 -28.11 -14.15
N GLU A 18 -29.89 -27.19 -13.19
CA GLU A 18 -30.01 -25.74 -13.48
C GLU A 18 -28.90 -24.85 -12.85
N LEU A 19 -27.77 -25.43 -12.47
CA LEU A 19 -26.60 -24.70 -11.94
C LEU A 19 -25.31 -24.94 -12.76
N MET A 20 -25.44 -25.16 -14.07
CA MET A 20 -24.29 -25.22 -14.99
C MET A 20 -24.34 -24.16 -16.09
N SER A 21 -24.85 -22.97 -15.77
CA SER A 21 -24.34 -21.78 -16.45
C SER A 21 -22.95 -21.50 -15.88
N LYS A 22 -21.90 -21.68 -16.69
CA LYS A 22 -20.53 -21.25 -16.36
C LYS A 22 -20.59 -19.86 -15.71
N PRO A 23 -20.09 -19.66 -14.47
CA PRO A 23 -20.03 -18.34 -13.89
C PRO A 23 -19.09 -17.51 -14.77
N THR A 24 -19.67 -16.50 -15.42
CA THR A 24 -18.87 -15.50 -16.11
C THR A 24 -18.26 -14.59 -15.05
N CYS A 25 -16.94 -14.39 -15.11
CA CYS A 25 -16.21 -13.36 -14.34
C CYS A 25 -16.86 -12.00 -14.63
N ARG A 26 -17.82 -11.60 -13.80
CA ARG A 26 -18.48 -10.31 -13.92
C ARG A 26 -17.95 -9.40 -12.83
N THR A 27 -17.40 -8.28 -13.25
CA THR A 27 -17.21 -7.11 -12.40
C THR A 27 -18.51 -6.88 -11.62
N PRO A 28 -18.46 -6.74 -10.27
CA PRO A 28 -19.66 -6.51 -9.48
C PRO A 28 -20.43 -5.30 -10.01
N ALA A 29 -21.76 -5.35 -9.94
CA ALA A 29 -22.58 -4.26 -10.43
C ALA A 29 -22.45 -3.02 -9.53
N GLU A 30 -22.54 -1.84 -10.14
CA GLU A 30 -22.74 -0.58 -9.44
C GLU A 30 -24.25 -0.31 -9.28
N HIS A 31 -24.61 0.36 -8.19
CA HIS A 31 -26.00 0.75 -7.90
C HIS A 31 -26.04 2.24 -7.57
N PRO A 32 -25.93 3.13 -8.58
CA PRO A 32 -25.78 4.57 -8.38
C PRO A 32 -27.00 5.22 -7.73
N ASP A 33 -28.19 4.62 -7.87
CA ASP A 33 -29.44 5.14 -7.31
C ASP A 33 -29.58 4.87 -5.80
N LEU A 34 -28.71 4.04 -5.22
CA LEU A 34 -28.71 3.76 -3.78
C LEU A 34 -27.81 4.75 -3.04
N ASP A 35 -28.25 5.14 -1.85
CA ASP A 35 -27.45 5.92 -0.91
C ASP A 35 -26.19 5.15 -0.50
N ALA A 36 -25.06 5.84 -0.33
CA ALA A 36 -23.79 5.20 0.01
C ALA A 36 -23.83 4.47 1.37
N SER A 37 -24.70 4.93 2.28
CA SER A 37 -24.94 4.35 3.59
C SER A 37 -26.01 3.26 3.61
N ASP A 38 -26.62 2.94 2.47
CA ASP A 38 -27.62 1.87 2.36
C ASP A 38 -27.04 0.53 2.85
N SER A 39 -27.74 -0.07 3.81
CA SER A 39 -27.27 -1.31 4.44
C SER A 39 -27.25 -2.50 3.50
N GLY A 40 -28.14 -2.54 2.49
CA GLY A 40 -28.18 -3.58 1.47
C GLY A 40 -26.99 -3.46 0.52
N LEU A 41 -26.70 -2.25 0.04
CA LEU A 41 -25.51 -1.94 -0.75
C LEU A 41 -24.24 -2.33 0.00
N LEU A 42 -24.06 -1.86 1.24
CA LEU A 42 -22.85 -2.15 2.03
C LEU A 42 -22.70 -3.64 2.33
N ALA A 43 -23.80 -4.37 2.54
CA ALA A 43 -23.77 -5.82 2.70
C ALA A 43 -23.37 -6.54 1.40
N GLY A 44 -23.89 -6.08 0.25
CA GLY A 44 -23.50 -6.58 -1.07
C GLY A 44 -22.02 -6.30 -1.37
N VAL A 45 -21.54 -5.09 -1.07
CA VAL A 45 -20.12 -4.71 -1.17
C VAL A 45 -19.25 -5.61 -0.30
N ALA A 46 -19.64 -5.82 0.95
CA ALA A 46 -18.90 -6.70 1.87
C ALA A 46 -18.79 -8.15 1.34
N ARG A 47 -19.85 -8.68 0.71
CA ARG A 47 -19.83 -10.02 0.08
C ARG A 47 -19.15 -10.04 -1.29
N GLY A 48 -18.88 -8.88 -1.90
CA GLY A 48 -18.32 -8.76 -3.25
C GLY A 48 -19.36 -8.93 -4.37
N GLU A 49 -20.64 -8.79 -4.05
CA GLU A 49 -21.77 -8.89 -4.98
C GLU A 49 -22.08 -7.54 -5.66
N ALA A 50 -21.68 -6.44 -5.02
CA ALA A 50 -21.81 -5.07 -5.53
C ALA A 50 -20.47 -4.32 -5.38
N ARG A 51 -20.31 -3.23 -6.11
CA ARG A 51 -19.20 -2.28 -5.91
C ARG A 51 -19.74 -0.85 -5.83
N LEU A 52 -19.02 -0.02 -5.09
CA LEU A 52 -19.36 1.39 -4.90
C LEU A 52 -19.02 2.22 -6.14
N THR A 53 -19.84 3.23 -6.43
CA THR A 53 -19.46 4.31 -7.35
C THR A 53 -18.41 5.23 -6.71
N PRO A 54 -17.67 6.02 -7.50
CA PRO A 54 -16.76 7.03 -6.95
C PRO A 54 -17.47 8.04 -6.03
N GLU A 55 -18.69 8.46 -6.37
CA GLU A 55 -19.50 9.39 -5.56
C GLU A 55 -19.88 8.78 -4.21
N GLN A 56 -20.31 7.50 -4.20
CA GLN A 56 -20.60 6.78 -2.97
C GLN A 56 -19.35 6.61 -2.11
N ALA A 57 -18.19 6.35 -2.71
CA ALA A 57 -16.93 6.28 -1.98
C ALA A 57 -16.53 7.62 -1.35
N LEU A 58 -16.74 8.73 -2.06
CA LEU A 58 -16.52 10.09 -1.53
C LEU A 58 -17.46 10.40 -0.37
N GLU A 59 -18.74 10.02 -0.49
CA GLU A 59 -19.72 10.20 0.57
C GLU A 59 -19.34 9.39 1.82
N LEU A 60 -18.98 8.11 1.66
CA LEU A 60 -18.51 7.28 2.77
C LEU A 60 -17.25 7.87 3.41
N LEU A 61 -16.28 8.27 2.59
CA LEU A 61 -15.05 8.90 3.05
C LEU A 61 -15.34 10.14 3.88
N THR A 62 -16.27 11.00 3.48
CA THR A 62 -16.45 12.31 4.13
C THR A 62 -17.52 12.33 5.23
N ARG A 63 -18.52 11.43 5.17
CA ARG A 63 -19.74 11.54 6.01
C ARG A 63 -20.06 10.30 6.84
N ALA A 64 -19.59 9.11 6.47
CA ALA A 64 -19.97 7.90 7.20
C ALA A 64 -19.41 7.91 8.64
N PRO A 65 -20.16 7.41 9.63
CA PRO A 65 -19.62 7.20 10.97
C PRO A 65 -18.45 6.20 10.95
N LEU A 66 -17.40 6.48 11.72
CA LEU A 66 -16.16 5.68 11.70
C LEU A 66 -16.41 4.19 12.02
N TYR A 67 -17.28 3.90 13.01
CA TYR A 67 -17.60 2.52 13.38
C TYR A 67 -18.35 1.78 12.27
N THR A 68 -19.17 2.47 11.47
CA THR A 68 -19.85 1.89 10.31
C THR A 68 -18.84 1.51 9.23
N LEU A 69 -17.87 2.39 8.95
CA LEU A 69 -16.77 2.09 8.02
C LEU A 69 -15.96 0.88 8.48
N GLY A 70 -15.53 0.87 9.75
CA GLY A 70 -14.76 -0.24 10.32
C GLY A 70 -15.50 -1.57 10.21
N ARG A 71 -16.78 -1.60 10.62
CA ARG A 71 -17.62 -2.81 10.55
C ARG A 71 -17.68 -3.41 9.14
N TRP A 72 -17.99 -2.59 8.14
CA TRP A 72 -18.16 -3.09 6.77
C TRP A 72 -16.82 -3.41 6.10
N ALA A 73 -15.78 -2.64 6.37
CA ALA A 73 -14.44 -2.91 5.85
C ALA A 73 -13.85 -4.20 6.45
N ASP A 74 -14.03 -4.45 7.74
CA ASP A 74 -13.66 -5.73 8.38
C ASP A 74 -14.47 -6.90 7.80
N ALA A 75 -15.78 -6.73 7.61
CA ALA A 75 -16.62 -7.75 6.98
C ALA A 75 -16.12 -8.10 5.56
N ARG A 76 -15.79 -7.09 4.75
CA ARG A 76 -15.19 -7.29 3.42
C ARG A 76 -13.83 -7.98 3.50
N CYS A 77 -12.99 -7.59 4.44
CA CYS A 77 -11.69 -8.23 4.64
C CYS A 77 -11.84 -9.71 5.00
N ARG A 78 -12.78 -10.05 5.90
CA ARG A 78 -13.07 -11.44 6.29
C ARG A 78 -13.67 -12.26 5.15
N SER A 79 -14.46 -11.65 4.26
CA SER A 79 -15.01 -12.36 3.10
C SER A 79 -13.92 -12.78 2.10
N ILE A 80 -12.82 -12.03 2.02
CA ILE A 80 -11.71 -12.30 1.09
C ILE A 80 -10.66 -13.23 1.74
N HIS A 81 -10.27 -12.93 2.97
CA HIS A 81 -9.10 -13.55 3.62
C HIS A 81 -9.45 -14.53 4.75
N GLY A 82 -10.74 -14.75 5.01
CA GLY A 82 -11.21 -15.52 6.15
C GLY A 82 -11.15 -14.76 7.47
N GLY A 83 -11.70 -15.40 8.51
CA GLY A 83 -11.98 -14.76 9.79
C GLY A 83 -10.81 -14.69 10.78
N SER A 84 -9.71 -15.43 10.58
CA SER A 84 -8.74 -15.63 11.67
C SER A 84 -7.29 -15.26 11.35
N ILE A 85 -6.81 -15.29 10.11
CA ILE A 85 -5.41 -14.96 9.79
C ILE A 85 -5.23 -13.49 9.39
N ARG A 86 -4.13 -12.89 9.85
CA ARG A 86 -3.58 -11.62 9.33
C ARG A 86 -2.09 -11.79 9.08
N THR A 87 -1.61 -11.21 7.99
CA THR A 87 -0.28 -11.50 7.46
C THR A 87 0.72 -10.39 7.77
N TYR A 88 2.00 -10.73 7.65
CA TYR A 88 3.12 -9.81 7.57
C TYR A 88 4.22 -10.45 6.72
N VAL A 89 5.20 -9.65 6.28
CA VAL A 89 6.37 -10.14 5.55
C VAL A 89 7.64 -9.84 6.32
N ILE A 90 8.66 -10.70 6.19
CA ILE A 90 10.01 -10.39 6.63
C ILE A 90 10.77 -9.96 5.38
N ASP A 91 10.88 -8.66 5.17
CA ASP A 91 11.62 -8.07 4.06
C ASP A 91 12.65 -7.03 4.55
N ARG A 92 13.37 -6.44 3.61
CA ARG A 92 14.22 -5.27 3.88
C ARG A 92 13.99 -4.21 2.82
N ASN A 93 13.78 -2.97 3.26
CA ASN A 93 13.85 -1.80 2.41
C ASN A 93 15.31 -1.45 2.16
N ILE A 94 15.73 -1.47 0.89
CA ILE A 94 17.08 -1.12 0.47
C ILE A 94 17.01 0.10 -0.44
N ASN A 95 17.49 1.23 0.07
CA ASN A 95 17.67 2.42 -0.75
C ASN A 95 19.11 2.50 -1.24
N TYR A 96 19.33 2.05 -2.48
CA TYR A 96 20.68 1.94 -3.06
C TYR A 96 21.32 3.31 -3.39
N THR A 97 20.52 4.36 -3.52
CA THR A 97 21.01 5.75 -3.62
C THR A 97 19.93 6.70 -3.11
N ASN A 98 20.34 7.84 -2.56
CA ASN A 98 19.46 8.97 -2.27
C ASN A 98 19.64 10.14 -3.25
N VAL A 99 20.57 10.03 -4.21
CA VAL A 99 20.79 11.02 -5.27
C VAL A 99 19.64 10.95 -6.26
N CYS A 100 18.95 12.08 -6.49
CA CYS A 100 17.72 12.07 -7.25
C CYS A 100 17.51 13.35 -8.06
N THR A 101 17.22 13.20 -9.35
CA THR A 101 16.85 14.31 -10.26
C THR A 101 15.53 14.98 -9.91
N ALA A 102 14.53 14.21 -9.44
CA ALA A 102 13.26 14.79 -9.03
C ALA A 102 13.37 15.64 -7.77
N ARG A 103 12.56 16.69 -7.73
CA ARG A 103 12.51 17.70 -6.67
C ARG A 103 11.16 17.68 -5.96
N CYS A 104 10.74 16.49 -5.54
CA CYS A 104 9.47 16.28 -4.86
C CYS A 104 9.41 17.11 -3.57
N THR A 105 8.38 17.94 -3.42
CA THR A 105 8.28 18.89 -2.29
C THR A 105 7.87 18.23 -0.97
N PHE A 106 7.48 16.96 -1.03
CA PHE A 106 7.15 16.09 0.11
C PHE A 106 8.28 15.13 0.49
N CYS A 107 9.38 15.05 -0.27
CA CYS A 107 10.41 14.05 -0.05
C CYS A 107 11.54 14.61 0.82
N ALA A 108 11.73 14.05 2.02
CA ALA A 108 12.87 14.35 2.90
C ALA A 108 14.14 13.55 2.54
N PHE A 109 14.00 12.48 1.76
CA PHE A 109 15.09 11.54 1.46
C PHE A 109 15.99 12.01 0.32
N ARG A 110 15.44 12.72 -0.67
CA ARG A 110 16.15 13.10 -1.90
C ARG A 110 17.34 14.03 -1.62
N ARG A 111 18.44 13.82 -2.33
CA ARG A 111 19.63 14.69 -2.34
C ARG A 111 20.04 15.06 -3.76
N ASP A 112 20.58 16.26 -3.90
CA ASP A 112 21.36 16.62 -5.08
C ASP A 112 22.76 15.97 -4.93
N ALA A 113 23.44 15.62 -6.03
CA ALA A 113 24.66 14.81 -6.00
C ALA A 113 25.81 15.40 -5.16
N GLY A 114 25.84 16.73 -5.00
CA GLY A 114 26.84 17.44 -4.21
C GLY A 114 26.50 17.61 -2.73
N ASP A 115 25.34 17.14 -2.26
CA ASP A 115 24.96 17.25 -0.86
C ASP A 115 25.87 16.36 0.01
N HIS A 116 26.21 16.83 1.21
CA HIS A 116 27.16 16.15 2.11
C HIS A 116 26.74 14.74 2.55
N ASP A 117 25.44 14.44 2.54
CA ASP A 117 24.84 13.17 2.90
C ASP A 117 24.28 12.43 1.66
N ALA A 118 24.67 12.83 0.45
CA ALA A 118 24.41 12.09 -0.78
C ALA A 118 25.23 10.79 -0.83
N TYR A 119 24.63 9.70 -1.29
CA TYR A 119 25.30 8.40 -1.41
C TYR A 119 24.74 7.54 -2.55
N THR A 120 25.60 6.64 -3.04
CA THR A 120 25.20 5.44 -3.80
C THR A 120 25.94 4.26 -3.19
N LEU A 121 25.21 3.23 -2.77
CA LEU A 121 25.79 2.03 -2.17
C LEU A 121 26.49 1.19 -3.23
N PRO A 122 27.73 0.73 -2.98
CA PRO A 122 28.35 -0.31 -3.79
C PRO A 122 27.53 -1.61 -3.73
N HIS A 123 27.56 -2.41 -4.81
CA HIS A 123 26.83 -3.69 -4.88
C HIS A 123 27.15 -4.61 -3.70
N GLU A 124 28.40 -4.70 -3.27
CA GLU A 124 28.81 -5.56 -2.15
C GLU A 124 28.11 -5.17 -0.83
N GLN A 125 27.92 -3.87 -0.55
CA GLN A 125 27.16 -3.45 0.64
C GLN A 125 25.68 -3.82 0.53
N ILE A 126 25.11 -3.81 -0.68
CA ILE A 126 23.75 -4.28 -0.92
C ILE A 126 23.66 -5.79 -0.67
N TYR A 127 24.65 -6.57 -1.16
CA TYR A 127 24.69 -8.02 -0.93
C TYR A 127 24.85 -8.37 0.56
N GLU A 128 25.67 -7.64 1.31
CA GLU A 128 25.79 -7.78 2.76
C GLU A 128 24.45 -7.57 3.47
N LYS A 129 23.74 -6.49 3.12
CA LYS A 129 22.40 -6.21 3.65
C LYS A 129 21.39 -7.33 3.34
N ILE A 130 21.49 -7.96 2.17
CA ILE A 130 20.65 -9.11 1.78
C ILE A 130 21.05 -10.37 2.55
N ALA A 131 22.35 -10.60 2.77
CA ALA A 131 22.84 -11.73 3.58
C ALA A 131 22.32 -11.67 5.02
N GLU A 132 22.32 -10.48 5.64
CA GLU A 132 21.73 -10.25 6.96
C GLU A 132 20.24 -10.59 7.00
N LEU A 133 19.48 -10.15 5.98
CA LEU A 133 18.05 -10.45 5.85
C LEU A 133 17.81 -11.96 5.72
N VAL A 134 18.58 -12.66 4.88
CA VAL A 134 18.50 -14.12 4.74
C VAL A 134 18.78 -14.81 6.07
N GLY A 135 19.75 -14.31 6.84
CA GLY A 135 20.12 -14.83 8.15
C GLY A 135 18.98 -14.83 9.18
N ILE A 136 18.00 -13.94 9.04
CA ILE A 136 16.81 -13.89 9.90
C ILE A 136 15.56 -14.51 9.26
N GLY A 137 15.70 -15.21 8.14
CA GLY A 137 14.59 -15.87 7.45
C GLY A 137 13.76 -14.95 6.55
N GLY A 138 14.31 -13.80 6.15
CA GLY A 138 13.70 -12.92 5.17
C GLY A 138 13.71 -13.51 3.76
N THR A 139 12.65 -13.22 3.00
CA THR A 139 12.41 -13.83 1.69
C THR A 139 12.24 -12.83 0.56
N GLN A 140 12.25 -11.53 0.89
CA GLN A 140 11.98 -10.45 -0.05
C GLN A 140 12.85 -9.24 0.25
N ILE A 141 13.24 -8.51 -0.78
CA ILE A 141 13.71 -7.13 -0.67
C ILE A 141 12.74 -6.19 -1.37
N LEU A 142 12.51 -5.02 -0.75
CA LEU A 142 11.95 -3.86 -1.42
C LEU A 142 13.11 -2.90 -1.73
N MET A 143 13.48 -2.76 -3.00
CA MET A 143 14.67 -1.98 -3.38
C MET A 143 14.30 -0.79 -4.25
N GLN A 144 14.46 0.44 -3.75
CA GLN A 144 14.06 1.66 -4.46
C GLN A 144 15.05 2.77 -4.18
N GLY A 145 15.45 3.53 -5.19
CA GLY A 145 16.46 4.58 -5.05
C GLY A 145 15.96 5.95 -5.48
N GLY A 146 16.85 6.93 -5.31
CA GLY A 146 16.79 8.15 -6.08
C GLY A 146 17.08 7.89 -7.56
N MET A 147 16.59 8.79 -8.40
CA MET A 147 16.79 8.74 -9.85
C MET A 147 18.16 9.36 -10.17
N ASN A 148 19.22 8.55 -10.07
CA ASN A 148 20.60 8.97 -10.23
C ASN A 148 21.08 8.81 -11.70
N PRO A 149 21.40 9.91 -12.41
CA PRO A 149 21.79 9.86 -13.84
C PRO A 149 23.20 9.31 -14.07
N GLU A 150 24.03 9.18 -13.03
CA GLU A 150 25.38 8.62 -13.15
C GLU A 150 25.39 7.08 -13.22
N LEU A 151 24.25 6.43 -12.95
CA LEU A 151 24.13 4.98 -12.96
C LEU A 151 23.68 4.49 -14.35
N PRO A 152 24.56 3.83 -15.14
CA PRO A 152 24.17 3.25 -16.41
C PRO A 152 23.27 2.02 -16.22
N LEU A 153 22.53 1.63 -17.26
CA LEU A 153 21.64 0.45 -17.21
C LEU A 153 22.37 -0.82 -16.72
N ASP A 154 23.60 -1.06 -17.18
CA ASP A 154 24.37 -2.24 -16.81
C ASP A 154 24.66 -2.33 -15.31
N TRP A 155 24.77 -1.18 -14.61
CA TRP A 155 24.91 -1.17 -13.15
C TRP A 155 23.72 -1.87 -12.48
N TYR A 156 22.50 -1.55 -12.91
CA TYR A 156 21.27 -2.17 -12.39
C TYR A 156 21.17 -3.65 -12.77
N LEU A 157 21.54 -4.01 -14.00
CA LEU A 157 21.49 -5.41 -14.46
C LEU A 157 22.49 -6.28 -13.70
N ASP A 158 23.71 -5.78 -13.48
CA ASP A 158 24.75 -6.50 -12.74
C ASP A 158 24.41 -6.63 -11.26
N LEU A 159 23.78 -5.60 -10.67
CA LEU A 159 23.23 -5.68 -9.33
C LEU A 159 22.20 -6.83 -9.22
N LEU A 160 21.20 -6.86 -10.09
CA LEU A 160 20.14 -7.87 -10.05
C LEU A 160 20.69 -9.29 -10.27
N ARG A 161 21.59 -9.47 -11.24
CA ARG A 161 22.24 -10.77 -11.51
C ARG A 161 23.04 -11.22 -10.30
N GLY A 162 23.84 -10.33 -9.73
CA GLY A 162 24.65 -10.64 -8.55
C GLY A 162 23.81 -10.99 -7.32
N ILE A 163 22.61 -10.38 -7.15
CA ILE A 163 21.62 -10.79 -6.14
C ILE A 163 21.16 -12.22 -6.40
N LYS A 164 20.73 -12.56 -7.62
CA LYS A 164 20.21 -13.90 -7.94
C LYS A 164 21.28 -14.99 -7.89
N GLU A 165 22.52 -14.69 -8.26
CA GLU A 165 23.65 -15.61 -8.13
C GLU A 165 23.93 -15.98 -6.67
N ARG A 166 23.92 -14.99 -5.77
CA ARG A 166 24.22 -15.18 -4.34
C ARG A 166 23.02 -15.68 -3.53
N PHE A 167 21.82 -15.21 -3.88
CA PHE A 167 20.58 -15.43 -3.14
C PHE A 167 19.44 -15.85 -4.09
N PRO A 168 19.50 -17.04 -4.71
CA PRO A 168 18.58 -17.45 -5.77
C PRO A 168 17.10 -17.52 -5.36
N ARG A 169 16.83 -17.64 -4.05
CA ARG A 169 15.46 -17.67 -3.48
C ARG A 169 14.95 -16.29 -3.05
N MET A 170 15.77 -15.25 -3.11
CA MET A 170 15.37 -13.90 -2.71
C MET A 170 14.43 -13.32 -3.75
N HIS A 171 13.24 -12.90 -3.31
CA HIS A 171 12.29 -12.18 -4.14
C HIS A 171 12.71 -10.71 -4.25
N VAL A 172 12.90 -10.24 -5.47
CA VAL A 172 13.36 -8.88 -5.79
C VAL A 172 12.16 -8.04 -6.22
N HIS A 173 11.61 -7.30 -5.25
CA HIS A 173 10.58 -6.28 -5.47
C HIS A 173 11.26 -4.92 -5.61
N ALA A 174 11.59 -4.50 -6.84
CA ALA A 174 12.54 -3.41 -7.06
C ALA A 174 12.02 -2.30 -7.98
N PHE A 175 12.59 -1.11 -7.78
CA PHE A 175 12.34 0.15 -8.47
C PHE A 175 10.92 0.69 -8.26
N SER A 176 10.49 1.58 -9.14
CA SER A 176 9.18 2.22 -9.11
C SER A 176 8.86 2.78 -10.49
N PRO A 177 7.59 3.03 -10.82
CA PRO A 177 7.26 3.66 -12.10
C PRO A 177 8.00 4.97 -12.40
N PRO A 178 8.24 5.88 -11.44
CA PRO A 178 9.14 7.01 -11.66
C PRO A 178 10.55 6.62 -12.12
N GLU A 179 11.19 5.65 -11.46
CA GLU A 179 12.52 5.16 -11.86
C GLU A 179 12.48 4.55 -13.26
N LEU A 180 11.44 3.78 -13.60
CA LEU A 180 11.27 3.21 -14.94
C LEU A 180 11.11 4.28 -16.02
N MET A 181 10.43 5.39 -15.70
CA MET A 181 10.30 6.52 -16.63
C MET A 181 11.63 7.23 -16.84
N GLU A 182 12.46 7.36 -15.82
CA GLU A 182 13.82 7.87 -15.98
C GLU A 182 14.70 6.88 -16.75
N PHE A 183 14.55 5.57 -16.59
CA PHE A 183 15.25 4.60 -17.42
C PHE A 183 14.86 4.74 -18.90
N VAL A 184 13.60 5.03 -19.19
CA VAL A 184 13.15 5.34 -20.55
C VAL A 184 13.78 6.64 -21.06
N GLU A 185 13.86 7.68 -20.24
CA GLU A 185 14.45 8.96 -20.64
C GLU A 185 15.98 8.87 -20.83
N PHE A 186 16.69 8.33 -19.84
CA PHE A 186 18.15 8.28 -19.81
C PHE A 186 18.73 7.27 -20.78
N PHE A 187 18.12 6.10 -20.91
CA PHE A 187 18.68 5.03 -21.75
C PHE A 187 18.07 5.04 -23.16
N ASN A 188 17.06 5.88 -23.41
CA ASN A 188 16.38 6.06 -24.69
C ASN A 188 16.17 4.73 -25.45
N PRO A 189 15.42 3.78 -24.85
CA PRO A 189 15.24 2.46 -25.42
C PRO A 189 14.46 2.55 -26.75
N PRO A 190 14.67 1.58 -27.66
CA PRO A 190 13.92 1.52 -28.91
C PRO A 190 12.43 1.24 -28.64
N GLY A 191 11.56 1.76 -29.50
CA GLY A 191 10.11 1.59 -29.41
C GLY A 191 9.36 2.76 -29.99
N ALA A 192 8.20 2.50 -30.61
CA ALA A 192 7.37 3.55 -31.20
C ALA A 192 6.46 4.21 -30.15
N THR A 193 6.06 3.44 -29.13
CA THR A 193 5.17 3.90 -28.06
C THR A 193 5.89 3.91 -26.70
N LEU A 194 5.31 4.60 -25.72
CA LEU A 194 5.78 4.55 -24.35
C LEU A 194 5.73 3.11 -23.79
N GLU A 195 4.69 2.34 -24.12
CA GLU A 195 4.57 0.94 -23.71
C GLU A 195 5.73 0.09 -24.25
N ASP A 196 6.13 0.27 -25.51
CA ASP A 196 7.27 -0.46 -26.11
C ASP A 196 8.58 -0.16 -25.38
N LYS A 197 8.81 1.11 -25.08
CA LYS A 197 10.00 1.59 -24.38
C LYS A 197 10.07 1.03 -22.95
N ILE A 198 8.97 1.12 -22.21
CA ILE A 198 8.87 0.54 -20.86
C ILE A 198 9.08 -0.98 -20.91
N ARG A 199 8.44 -1.67 -21.87
CA ARG A 199 8.54 -3.13 -22.02
C ARG A 199 9.98 -3.56 -22.28
N TRP A 200 10.70 -2.81 -23.13
CA TRP A 200 12.11 -3.07 -23.41
C TRP A 200 12.99 -3.04 -22.15
N VAL A 201 12.73 -2.08 -21.26
CA VAL A 201 13.46 -1.92 -19.99
C VAL A 201 13.07 -3.05 -19.02
N LEU A 202 11.76 -3.27 -18.83
CA LEU A 202 11.25 -4.27 -17.88
C LEU A 202 11.69 -5.69 -18.23
N ILE A 203 11.72 -6.08 -19.51
CA ILE A 203 12.22 -7.40 -19.93
C ILE A 203 13.68 -7.59 -19.47
N ARG A 204 14.54 -6.58 -19.64
CA ARG A 204 15.95 -6.67 -19.23
C ARG A 204 16.11 -6.77 -17.72
N LEU A 205 15.34 -5.98 -16.97
CA LEU A 205 15.34 -6.06 -15.51
C LEU A 205 14.82 -7.43 -15.04
N GLN A 206 13.78 -7.96 -15.69
CA GLN A 206 13.23 -9.30 -15.40
C GLN A 206 14.26 -10.40 -15.69
N ASP A 207 14.86 -10.39 -16.88
CA ASP A 207 15.91 -11.33 -17.29
C ASP A 207 17.13 -11.28 -16.36
N ALA A 208 17.44 -10.11 -15.80
CA ALA A 208 18.51 -9.93 -14.84
C ALA A 208 18.14 -10.40 -13.41
N GLY A 209 16.86 -10.62 -13.11
CA GLY A 209 16.41 -11.16 -11.83
C GLY A 209 15.39 -10.34 -11.05
N MET A 210 14.77 -9.31 -11.64
CA MET A 210 13.66 -8.61 -11.00
C MET A 210 12.37 -9.44 -11.06
N ASP A 211 11.71 -9.68 -9.93
CA ASP A 211 10.52 -10.54 -9.87
C ASP A 211 9.20 -9.75 -9.93
N SER A 212 9.19 -8.51 -9.44
CA SER A 212 7.97 -7.69 -9.30
C SER A 212 8.28 -6.20 -9.17
N LEU A 213 7.27 -5.36 -9.42
CA LEU A 213 7.40 -3.89 -9.41
C LEU A 213 6.61 -3.25 -8.25
N PRO A 214 7.26 -2.51 -7.34
CA PRO A 214 6.59 -1.77 -6.27
C PRO A 214 5.77 -0.58 -6.73
N GLY A 215 4.71 -0.29 -5.96
CA GLY A 215 3.80 0.83 -6.14
C GLY A 215 4.33 2.21 -5.80
N GLY A 216 5.65 2.37 -5.62
CA GLY A 216 6.26 3.63 -5.23
C GLY A 216 5.90 4.76 -6.20
N GLY A 217 5.72 5.97 -5.67
CA GLY A 217 5.49 7.15 -6.49
C GLY A 217 4.09 7.36 -7.04
N GLY A 218 3.10 6.63 -6.52
CA GLY A 218 1.69 6.87 -6.80
C GLY A 218 1.23 8.24 -6.26
N GLU A 219 1.56 8.57 -5.01
CA GLU A 219 1.19 9.82 -4.33
C GLU A 219 -0.30 10.17 -4.52
N ILE A 220 -0.61 11.30 -5.15
CA ILE A 220 -1.93 11.66 -5.65
C ILE A 220 -1.86 11.83 -7.18
N PHE A 221 -2.80 11.22 -7.89
CA PHE A 221 -2.84 11.26 -9.36
C PHE A 221 -3.42 12.54 -9.93
N ALA A 222 -4.35 13.19 -9.21
CA ALA A 222 -5.03 14.40 -9.67
C ALA A 222 -3.99 15.45 -10.17
N PRO A 223 -4.05 15.87 -11.45
CA PRO A 223 -2.99 16.70 -12.04
C PRO A 223 -2.74 18.03 -11.32
N ALA A 224 -3.76 18.63 -10.71
CA ALA A 224 -3.62 19.86 -9.93
C ALA A 224 -2.70 19.67 -8.70
N VAL A 225 -2.82 18.53 -8.02
CA VAL A 225 -1.97 18.16 -6.88
C VAL A 225 -0.60 17.71 -7.38
N ARG A 226 -0.56 16.77 -8.33
CA ARG A 226 0.68 16.13 -8.79
C ARG A 226 1.72 17.14 -9.31
N ARG A 227 1.28 18.15 -10.08
CA ARG A 227 2.16 19.23 -10.58
C ARG A 227 2.76 20.12 -9.49
N LYS A 228 2.18 20.16 -8.29
CA LYS A 228 2.72 20.92 -7.16
C LYS A 228 3.66 20.10 -6.29
N ILE A 229 3.40 18.80 -6.17
CA ILE A 229 4.12 17.94 -5.23
C ILE A 229 5.25 17.13 -5.87
N GLY A 230 5.08 16.67 -7.11
CA GLY A 230 5.99 15.76 -7.82
C GLY A 230 6.79 16.44 -8.94
N LEU A 231 7.59 17.46 -8.62
CA LEU A 231 8.42 18.14 -9.62
C LEU A 231 9.50 17.20 -10.17
N GLY A 232 9.53 17.01 -11.50
CA GLY A 232 10.45 16.08 -12.15
C GLY A 232 10.10 14.61 -11.94
N LYS A 233 8.88 14.30 -11.48
CA LYS A 233 8.36 12.93 -11.37
C LYS A 233 7.38 12.68 -12.53
N CYS A 234 7.26 11.42 -12.95
CA CYS A 234 6.29 11.04 -13.98
C CYS A 234 4.85 11.40 -13.58
N ASP A 235 3.98 11.65 -14.55
CA ASP A 235 2.55 11.83 -14.29
C ASP A 235 1.84 10.50 -13.97
N HIS A 236 0.53 10.56 -13.72
CA HIS A 236 -0.25 9.37 -13.36
C HIS A 236 -0.48 8.42 -14.54
N GLU A 237 -0.63 8.92 -15.76
CA GLU A 237 -0.80 8.07 -16.95
C GLU A 237 0.46 7.27 -17.22
N ALA A 238 1.63 7.89 -17.12
CA ALA A 238 2.91 7.21 -17.20
C ALA A 238 3.06 6.16 -16.09
N TRP A 239 2.71 6.50 -14.84
CA TRP A 239 2.74 5.56 -13.72
C TRP A 239 1.85 4.33 -13.96
N LEU A 240 0.60 4.55 -14.38
CA LEU A 240 -0.38 3.49 -14.64
C LEU A 240 0.02 2.65 -15.87
N THR A 241 0.57 3.28 -16.91
CA THR A 241 1.10 2.61 -18.09
C THR A 241 2.27 1.69 -17.72
N THR A 242 3.19 2.13 -16.86
CA THR A 242 4.28 1.27 -16.38
C THR A 242 3.75 0.02 -15.68
N MET A 243 2.78 0.19 -14.78
CA MET A 243 2.19 -0.92 -14.05
C MET A 243 1.48 -1.90 -15.00
N TYR A 244 0.71 -1.40 -15.95
CA TYR A 244 0.04 -2.22 -16.96
C TYR A 244 1.01 -3.01 -17.84
N VAL A 245 2.12 -2.39 -18.26
CA VAL A 245 3.16 -3.11 -19.01
C VAL A 245 3.81 -4.19 -18.15
N ALA A 246 4.09 -3.92 -16.87
CA ALA A 246 4.58 -4.93 -15.93
C ALA A 246 3.58 -6.10 -15.80
N HIS A 247 2.29 -5.81 -15.69
CA HIS A 247 1.22 -6.83 -15.66
C HIS A 247 1.22 -7.67 -16.95
N SER A 248 1.40 -7.06 -18.11
CA SER A 248 1.49 -7.77 -19.40
C SER A 248 2.66 -8.76 -19.48
N LEU A 249 3.69 -8.56 -18.65
CA LEU A 249 4.86 -9.44 -18.53
C LEU A 249 4.74 -10.47 -17.39
N GLY A 250 3.55 -10.61 -16.80
CA GLY A 250 3.29 -11.53 -15.69
C GLY A 250 3.74 -11.02 -14.31
N MET A 251 4.22 -9.77 -14.21
CA MET A 251 4.69 -9.23 -12.93
C MET A 251 3.53 -8.82 -12.04
N PHE A 252 3.58 -9.28 -10.80
CA PHE A 252 2.72 -8.73 -9.75
C PHE A 252 3.28 -7.40 -9.25
N THR A 253 2.38 -6.53 -8.81
CA THR A 253 2.75 -5.17 -8.40
C THR A 253 1.96 -4.73 -7.17
N SER A 254 2.37 -3.63 -6.55
CA SER A 254 1.56 -2.93 -5.55
C SER A 254 1.17 -1.54 -6.07
N ALA A 255 0.17 -0.93 -5.42
CA ALA A 255 -0.20 0.46 -5.62
C ALA A 255 -0.12 1.21 -4.29
N SER A 256 0.32 2.46 -4.31
CA SER A 256 0.45 3.27 -3.09
C SER A 256 -0.15 4.67 -3.24
N MET A 257 -0.65 5.20 -2.14
CA MET A 257 -1.22 6.54 -2.06
C MET A 257 -0.74 7.25 -0.79
N MET A 258 0.15 8.23 -0.94
CA MET A 258 0.45 9.20 0.11
C MET A 258 -0.68 10.25 0.14
N PHE A 259 -1.24 10.52 1.32
CA PHE A 259 -2.34 11.48 1.47
C PHE A 259 -2.24 12.28 2.77
N GLY A 260 -3.07 13.30 2.94
CA GLY A 260 -3.06 14.16 4.12
C GLY A 260 -2.12 15.36 3.96
N HIS A 261 -2.21 16.03 2.83
CA HIS A 261 -1.43 17.23 2.54
C HIS A 261 -2.28 18.33 1.88
N ILE A 262 -2.03 18.65 0.61
CA ILE A 262 -2.70 19.74 -0.12
C ILE A 262 -3.97 19.30 -0.88
N GLU A 263 -4.23 18.00 -0.96
CA GLU A 263 -5.26 17.37 -1.78
C GLU A 263 -6.64 17.40 -1.10
N GLY A 264 -7.70 17.40 -1.92
CA GLY A 264 -9.06 17.21 -1.42
C GLY A 264 -9.44 15.74 -1.29
N TYR A 265 -10.53 15.44 -0.59
CA TYR A 265 -11.02 14.06 -0.46
C TYR A 265 -11.38 13.43 -1.81
N ALA A 266 -11.92 14.21 -2.75
CA ALA A 266 -12.24 13.73 -4.09
C ALA A 266 -10.99 13.32 -4.90
N ASP A 267 -9.82 13.94 -4.66
CA ASP A 267 -8.57 13.55 -5.30
C ASP A 267 -8.08 12.16 -4.83
N ARG A 268 -8.37 11.81 -3.56
CA ARG A 268 -8.06 10.48 -3.00
C ARG A 268 -8.94 9.40 -3.63
N VAL A 269 -10.23 9.71 -3.82
CA VAL A 269 -11.17 8.82 -4.52
C VAL A 269 -10.77 8.66 -5.98
N HIS A 270 -10.44 9.75 -6.67
CA HIS A 270 -9.91 9.72 -8.04
C HIS A 270 -8.69 8.79 -8.16
N HIS A 271 -7.72 8.91 -7.24
CA HIS A 271 -6.56 8.03 -7.21
C HIS A 271 -6.97 6.55 -7.16
N MET A 272 -7.80 6.18 -6.17
CA MET A 272 -8.25 4.79 -6.04
C MET A 272 -9.08 4.33 -7.25
N TRP A 273 -9.84 5.23 -7.87
CA TRP A 273 -10.68 4.91 -9.02
C TRP A 273 -9.84 4.57 -10.24
N GLU A 274 -8.77 5.32 -10.50
CA GLU A 274 -7.79 5.01 -11.54
C GLU A 274 -7.10 3.67 -11.29
N VAL A 275 -6.62 3.40 -10.07
CA VAL A 275 -6.05 2.09 -9.72
C VAL A 275 -7.06 0.96 -10.00
N ARG A 276 -8.32 1.13 -9.57
CA ARG A 276 -9.40 0.14 -9.77
C ARG A 276 -9.68 -0.12 -11.24
N ARG A 277 -9.78 0.93 -12.07
CA ARG A 277 -10.09 0.78 -13.51
C ARG A 277 -8.94 0.17 -14.29
N TRP A 278 -7.70 0.53 -13.95
CA TRP A 278 -6.53 -0.06 -14.58
C TRP A 278 -6.30 -1.51 -14.15
N GLN A 279 -6.64 -1.86 -12.91
CA GLN A 279 -6.74 -3.26 -12.48
C GLN A 279 -7.80 -4.02 -13.28
N ASP A 280 -9.01 -3.45 -13.46
CA ASP A 280 -10.05 -4.08 -14.30
C ASP A 280 -9.58 -4.28 -15.73
N ARG A 281 -8.83 -3.31 -16.29
CA ARG A 281 -8.18 -3.41 -17.59
C ARG A 281 -7.17 -4.57 -17.62
N ALA A 282 -6.21 -4.61 -16.71
CA ALA A 282 -5.19 -5.66 -16.65
C ALA A 282 -5.78 -7.06 -16.44
N LEU A 283 -6.76 -7.21 -15.55
CA LEU A 283 -7.43 -8.48 -15.30
C LEU A 283 -8.25 -8.96 -16.50
N ARG A 284 -8.86 -8.05 -17.26
CA ARG A 284 -9.57 -8.41 -18.49
C ARG A 284 -8.62 -8.78 -19.62
N ASP A 285 -7.54 -8.02 -19.78
CA ASP A 285 -6.63 -8.14 -20.91
C ASP A 285 -5.64 -9.30 -20.72
N PHE A 286 -5.24 -9.59 -19.47
CA PHE A 286 -4.23 -10.60 -19.15
C PHE A 286 -4.61 -11.60 -18.05
N GLY A 287 -5.62 -11.34 -17.22
CA GLY A 287 -5.96 -12.20 -16.08
C GLY A 287 -6.47 -13.58 -16.50
N ALA A 288 -6.22 -14.60 -15.66
CA ALA A 288 -6.92 -15.88 -15.80
C ALA A 288 -8.42 -15.71 -15.49
N PRO A 289 -9.30 -16.55 -16.06
CA PRO A 289 -10.72 -16.57 -15.69
C PRO A 289 -10.83 -16.78 -14.18
N ARG A 290 -11.36 -15.79 -13.45
CA ARG A 290 -11.54 -15.87 -11.98
C ARG A 290 -12.39 -17.09 -11.62
N ALA A 291 -11.79 -17.96 -10.84
CA ALA A 291 -12.45 -18.55 -9.70
C ALA A 291 -11.62 -18.15 -8.47
N LEU A 292 -11.98 -17.04 -7.81
CA LEU A 292 -11.82 -16.97 -6.35
C LEU A 292 -12.86 -17.93 -5.75
N GLU A 293 -12.79 -19.21 -6.12
CA GLU A 293 -13.56 -20.26 -5.48
C GLU A 293 -12.84 -20.55 -4.17
N LEU A 294 -13.27 -19.83 -3.13
CA LEU A 294 -13.16 -20.30 -1.76
C LEU A 294 -14.07 -21.52 -1.66
N GLU A 295 -13.62 -22.68 -2.09
CA GLU A 295 -14.24 -23.93 -1.64
C GLU A 295 -13.95 -24.00 -0.13
N PRO A 296 -14.96 -23.93 0.77
CA PRO A 296 -14.73 -24.23 2.16
C PRO A 296 -14.29 -25.70 2.22
N GLY A 297 -12.99 -25.92 2.43
CA GLY A 297 -12.49 -27.26 2.68
C GLY A 297 -13.19 -27.80 3.93
N ASP A 298 -14.04 -28.80 3.76
CA ASP A 298 -14.48 -29.71 4.81
C ASP A 298 -13.25 -30.47 5.34
N ALA A 299 -12.44 -29.81 6.15
CA ALA A 299 -11.26 -30.38 6.79
C ALA A 299 -11.39 -30.19 8.30
N GLY A 300 -11.23 -31.28 9.05
CA GLY A 300 -11.15 -31.27 10.51
C GLY A 300 -10.09 -30.30 11.04
N ASP A 301 -10.14 -30.02 12.34
CA ASP A 301 -9.46 -28.89 13.01
C ASP A 301 -7.93 -28.81 12.91
N ASP A 302 -7.25 -29.78 12.30
CA ASP A 302 -5.79 -29.93 12.43
C ASP A 302 -4.96 -29.36 11.26
N ASP A 303 -5.55 -28.94 10.13
CA ASP A 303 -4.79 -28.35 9.00
C ASP A 303 -5.39 -27.04 8.48
N LEU A 304 -5.03 -25.94 9.16
CA LEU A 304 -5.48 -24.60 8.83
C LEU A 304 -4.92 -24.08 7.49
N SER A 305 -3.79 -24.60 6.99
CA SER A 305 -3.17 -24.12 5.75
C SER A 305 -4.02 -24.38 4.50
N ARG A 306 -4.87 -25.41 4.55
CA ARG A 306 -5.81 -25.79 3.48
C ARG A 306 -7.16 -25.05 3.54
N ARG A 307 -7.44 -24.29 4.61
CA ARG A 307 -8.69 -23.50 4.77
C ARG A 307 -8.58 -22.07 4.20
N TYR A 308 -7.44 -21.67 3.64
CA TYR A 308 -7.20 -20.34 3.08
C TYR A 308 -7.07 -20.41 1.55
N PRO A 309 -7.47 -19.35 0.82
CA PRO A 309 -7.55 -19.39 -0.64
C PRO A 309 -6.25 -19.89 -1.26
N ALA A 310 -6.41 -20.68 -2.33
CA ALA A 310 -5.30 -21.17 -3.15
C ALA A 310 -4.36 -20.02 -3.54
N SER A 311 -3.07 -20.32 -3.64
CA SER A 311 -2.00 -19.37 -3.91
C SER A 311 -2.34 -18.39 -5.05
N LEU A 312 -1.87 -17.13 -4.96
CA LEU A 312 -1.90 -16.23 -6.14
C LEU A 312 -1.10 -16.84 -7.32
N ARG A 313 -0.23 -17.82 -7.02
CA ARG A 313 0.53 -18.64 -7.98
C ARG A 313 -0.25 -19.76 -8.64
N ALA A 314 -1.46 -20.12 -8.19
CA ALA A 314 -2.17 -21.33 -8.65
C ALA A 314 -2.63 -21.30 -10.12
N HIS A 315 -2.33 -20.25 -10.89
CA HIS A 315 -2.84 -20.08 -12.25
C HIS A 315 -1.70 -19.86 -13.25
N GLY A 316 -1.10 -20.98 -13.67
CA GLY A 316 -0.21 -21.02 -14.83
C GLY A 316 -0.87 -20.40 -16.06
N GLY A 317 -0.29 -19.32 -16.56
CA GLY A 317 -0.72 -18.62 -17.77
C GLY A 317 -1.47 -17.30 -17.58
N ALA A 318 -1.71 -16.86 -16.34
CA ALA A 318 -2.30 -15.54 -16.07
C ALA A 318 -1.25 -14.42 -16.11
N GLY A 319 -1.59 -13.27 -16.68
CA GLY A 319 -0.81 -12.04 -16.52
C GLY A 319 -0.83 -11.50 -15.09
N GLY A 320 0.09 -10.57 -14.84
CA GLY A 320 0.25 -9.91 -13.56
C GLY A 320 -0.89 -8.94 -13.25
N HIS A 321 -0.90 -8.41 -12.03
CA HIS A 321 -1.88 -7.45 -11.55
C HIS A 321 -1.44 -6.82 -10.21
N TYR A 322 -2.18 -5.83 -9.71
CA TYR A 322 -1.98 -5.33 -8.35
C TYR A 322 -2.38 -6.38 -7.31
N THR A 323 -1.47 -6.71 -6.40
CA THR A 323 -1.74 -7.60 -5.25
C THR A 323 -2.11 -6.83 -4.01
N ALA A 324 -1.62 -5.59 -3.87
CA ALA A 324 -1.77 -4.80 -2.66
C ALA A 324 -2.00 -3.32 -2.95
N PHE A 325 -2.82 -2.69 -2.11
CA PHE A 325 -2.92 -1.23 -2.02
C PHE A 325 -2.49 -0.76 -0.64
N ILE A 326 -1.64 0.27 -0.60
CA ILE A 326 -1.02 0.79 0.62
C ILE A 326 -1.22 2.31 0.67
N ALA A 327 -2.11 2.77 1.54
CA ALA A 327 -2.34 4.20 1.77
C ALA A 327 -1.68 4.63 3.08
N TRP A 328 -0.92 5.72 3.04
CA TRP A 328 -0.19 6.20 4.21
C TRP A 328 -0.27 7.73 4.33
N PRO A 329 -0.42 8.26 5.56
CA PRO A 329 -0.40 9.70 5.78
C PRO A 329 0.97 10.33 5.56
N PHE A 330 0.99 11.46 4.87
CA PHE A 330 2.14 12.33 4.67
C PHE A 330 2.77 12.74 6.00
N GLN A 331 4.11 12.66 6.05
CA GLN A 331 4.94 13.15 7.16
C GLN A 331 5.63 14.42 6.69
N ARG A 332 5.47 15.53 7.41
CA ARG A 332 5.82 16.86 6.91
C ARG A 332 7.24 17.29 7.30
N GLU A 333 7.77 16.67 8.35
CA GLU A 333 9.04 17.02 8.96
C GLU A 333 10.17 16.85 7.95
N ASN A 334 11.11 17.79 7.93
CA ASN A 334 12.25 17.82 7.01
C ASN A 334 11.90 17.85 5.51
N THR A 335 10.66 18.21 5.15
CA THR A 335 10.24 18.40 3.75
C THR A 335 10.06 19.89 3.44
N PRO A 336 10.22 20.32 2.17
CA PRO A 336 9.83 21.67 1.74
C PRO A 336 8.39 22.03 2.11
N MET A 337 7.46 21.06 2.00
CA MET A 337 6.06 21.22 2.37
C MET A 337 5.84 21.39 3.88
N GLY A 338 6.77 20.97 4.74
CA GLY A 338 6.70 21.18 6.19
C GLY A 338 6.65 22.65 6.61
N ASN A 339 7.02 23.57 5.71
CA ASN A 339 6.94 25.02 5.94
C ASN A 339 5.53 25.60 5.69
N LEU A 340 4.61 24.82 5.11
CA LEU A 340 3.24 25.26 4.86
C LEU A 340 2.43 25.25 6.15
N LYS A 341 1.58 26.27 6.33
CA LYS A 341 0.67 26.36 7.48
C LYS A 341 -0.55 25.46 7.30
N GLU A 342 -1.04 24.89 8.39
CA GLU A 342 -2.30 24.15 8.39
C GLU A 342 -3.49 25.08 8.18
N TRP A 343 -4.48 24.63 7.42
CA TRP A 343 -5.68 25.41 7.14
C TRP A 343 -6.46 25.74 8.41
N GLY A 344 -6.92 26.99 8.53
CA GLY A 344 -7.65 27.46 9.70
C GLY A 344 -6.79 27.84 10.90
N THR A 345 -5.46 27.68 10.81
CA THR A 345 -4.54 28.15 11.86
C THR A 345 -4.09 29.59 11.68
N VAL A 346 -4.30 30.17 10.49
CA VAL A 346 -3.97 31.58 10.20
C VAL A 346 -5.20 32.43 10.49
N ALA A 347 -5.02 33.46 11.33
CA ALA A 347 -6.09 34.41 11.64
C ALA A 347 -6.64 35.07 10.36
N GLY A 348 -7.97 35.06 10.20
CA GLY A 348 -8.62 35.59 9.02
C GLY A 348 -8.83 34.60 7.87
N ASP A 349 -8.33 33.34 7.95
CA ASP A 349 -8.49 32.35 6.88
C ASP A 349 -9.99 32.15 6.55
N PHE A 350 -10.82 31.89 7.57
CA PHE A 350 -12.24 31.57 7.36
C PHE A 350 -13.08 32.80 6.99
N GLU A 351 -12.78 33.97 7.56
CA GLU A 351 -13.46 35.21 7.22
C GLU A 351 -13.18 35.62 5.77
N LYS A 352 -11.97 35.35 5.27
CA LYS A 352 -11.55 35.77 3.94
C LYS A 352 -11.93 34.77 2.85
N TYR A 353 -11.86 33.47 3.15
CA TYR A 353 -11.93 32.41 2.14
C TYR A 353 -13.02 31.36 2.37
N GLY A 354 -13.70 31.41 3.52
CA GLY A 354 -14.66 30.38 3.93
C GLY A 354 -14.00 29.22 4.71
N PRO A 355 -14.83 28.34 5.32
CA PRO A 355 -14.33 27.22 6.13
C PRO A 355 -13.75 26.07 5.29
N GLU A 356 -14.13 25.95 4.02
CA GLU A 356 -13.74 24.83 3.16
C GLU A 356 -12.23 24.76 2.95
N PHE A 357 -11.66 23.55 3.04
CA PHE A 357 -10.25 23.36 2.74
C PHE A 357 -9.98 23.64 1.25
N PRO A 358 -8.94 24.42 0.88
CA PRO A 358 -8.64 24.73 -0.52
C PRO A 358 -8.53 23.52 -1.43
N GLY A 359 -8.01 22.40 -0.91
CA GLY A 359 -7.94 21.13 -1.64
C GLY A 359 -9.32 20.57 -1.99
N ASP A 360 -10.30 20.64 -1.09
CA ASP A 360 -11.66 20.14 -1.36
C ASP A 360 -12.39 21.01 -2.38
N VAL A 361 -12.13 22.32 -2.40
CA VAL A 361 -12.69 23.24 -3.41
C VAL A 361 -12.17 22.89 -4.81
N VAL A 362 -10.89 22.53 -4.93
CA VAL A 362 -10.24 22.17 -6.19
C VAL A 362 -10.59 20.75 -6.64
N ALA A 363 -10.63 19.79 -5.71
CA ALA A 363 -10.70 18.38 -6.01
C ALA A 363 -11.99 17.99 -6.76
N ARG A 364 -11.86 17.09 -7.73
CA ARG A 364 -12.98 16.48 -8.46
C ARG A 364 -12.72 14.99 -8.58
N VAL A 365 -13.78 14.20 -8.52
CA VAL A 365 -13.71 12.73 -8.50
C VAL A 365 -13.15 12.16 -9.82
N ASP A 366 -13.30 12.91 -10.91
CA ASP A 366 -12.72 12.63 -12.23
C ASP A 366 -11.32 13.23 -12.44
N GLY A 367 -10.73 13.83 -11.40
CA GLY A 367 -9.41 14.45 -11.46
C GLY A 367 -9.33 15.77 -12.24
N SER A 368 -10.46 16.28 -12.75
CA SER A 368 -10.53 17.51 -13.58
C SER A 368 -10.31 18.82 -12.81
N GLY A 369 -10.05 18.73 -11.50
CA GLY A 369 -9.86 19.86 -10.61
C GLY A 369 -8.89 20.92 -11.14
N ALA A 370 -9.31 22.18 -11.14
CA ALA A 370 -8.50 23.30 -11.60
C ALA A 370 -7.80 23.98 -10.42
N LYS A 371 -6.46 24.06 -10.46
CA LYS A 371 -5.66 24.72 -9.41
C LYS A 371 -6.06 26.19 -9.14
N GLY A 372 -6.71 26.85 -10.10
CA GLY A 372 -7.16 28.24 -10.00
C GLY A 372 -8.47 28.42 -9.24
N SER A 373 -9.18 27.34 -8.90
CA SER A 373 -10.47 27.40 -8.21
C SER A 373 -10.37 27.87 -6.76
N HIS A 374 -9.17 27.86 -6.16
CA HIS A 374 -8.93 28.45 -4.85
C HIS A 374 -7.52 29.07 -4.74
N PRO A 375 -7.37 30.33 -4.30
CA PRO A 375 -6.07 31.03 -4.29
C PRO A 375 -5.04 30.41 -3.33
N GLU A 376 -5.50 29.81 -2.22
CA GLU A 376 -4.64 29.15 -1.23
C GLU A 376 -4.32 27.68 -1.56
N PHE A 377 -4.79 27.14 -2.70
CA PHE A 377 -4.53 25.75 -3.06
C PHE A 377 -3.03 25.47 -3.22
N GLY A 378 -2.54 24.48 -2.47
CA GLY A 378 -1.12 24.14 -2.39
C GLY A 378 -0.24 25.16 -1.66
N ARG A 379 -0.83 26.08 -0.90
CA ARG A 379 -0.15 26.99 0.05
C ARG A 379 -0.51 26.68 1.51
N ARG A 380 -1.41 25.72 1.71
CA ARG A 380 -1.96 25.31 3.00
C ARG A 380 -2.01 23.79 3.06
N LEU A 381 -1.83 23.23 4.25
CA LEU A 381 -1.89 21.79 4.51
C LEU A 381 -3.16 21.42 5.28
N ARG A 382 -3.58 20.17 5.09
CA ARG A 382 -4.46 19.45 6.00
C ARG A 382 -3.81 18.10 6.31
N MET A 383 -3.20 17.99 7.48
CA MET A 383 -2.60 16.74 7.95
C MET A 383 -3.69 15.71 8.27
N SER A 384 -3.40 14.43 8.05
CA SER A 384 -4.32 13.34 8.41
C SER A 384 -3.89 12.68 9.72
N GLY A 385 -4.78 12.69 10.72
CA GLY A 385 -4.56 11.98 11.98
C GLY A 385 -5.01 10.52 11.92
N ALA A 386 -5.03 9.84 13.08
CA ALA A 386 -5.44 8.43 13.19
C ALA A 386 -6.85 8.16 12.67
N VAL A 387 -7.80 9.06 12.94
CA VAL A 387 -9.20 8.92 12.49
C VAL A 387 -9.31 9.01 10.97
N ASP A 388 -8.67 10.01 10.36
CA ASP A 388 -8.66 10.18 8.90
C ASP A 388 -8.00 9.00 8.20
N TYR A 389 -6.93 8.47 8.79
CA TYR A 389 -6.25 7.28 8.29
C TYR A 389 -7.14 6.04 8.30
N LEU A 390 -7.74 5.71 9.45
CA LEU A 390 -8.61 4.53 9.57
C LEU A 390 -9.82 4.61 8.64
N ARG A 391 -10.39 5.81 8.50
CA ARG A 391 -11.45 6.13 7.54
C ARG A 391 -10.98 5.90 6.11
N MET A 392 -9.81 6.41 5.74
CA MET A 392 -9.27 6.24 4.40
C MET A 392 -9.03 4.76 4.06
N GLN A 393 -8.45 4.00 5.00
CA GLN A 393 -8.19 2.58 4.82
C GLN A 393 -9.48 1.77 4.68
N ALA A 394 -10.49 2.03 5.52
CA ALA A 394 -11.77 1.34 5.43
C ALA A 394 -12.48 1.64 4.11
N THR A 395 -12.50 2.91 3.68
CA THR A 395 -13.03 3.27 2.35
C THR A 395 -12.25 2.57 1.24
N ALA A 396 -10.92 2.50 1.30
CA ALA A 396 -10.12 1.80 0.28
C ALA A 396 -10.50 0.32 0.17
N ARG A 397 -10.65 -0.40 1.28
CA ARG A 397 -11.11 -1.81 1.29
C ARG A 397 -12.50 -1.98 0.68
N LEU A 398 -13.41 -1.04 0.93
CA LEU A 398 -14.78 -1.09 0.39
C LEU A 398 -14.84 -0.71 -1.10
N PHE A 399 -13.96 0.19 -1.55
CA PHE A 399 -14.00 0.73 -2.91
C PHE A 399 -13.15 -0.06 -3.92
N LEU A 400 -11.98 -0.54 -3.51
CA LEU A 400 -11.05 -1.33 -4.33
C LEU A 400 -11.38 -2.82 -4.25
N ASP A 401 -12.55 -3.21 -4.77
CA ASP A 401 -13.03 -4.60 -4.72
C ASP A 401 -12.20 -5.61 -5.53
N ASN A 402 -11.31 -5.12 -6.39
CA ASN A 402 -10.47 -5.90 -7.30
C ASN A 402 -8.97 -5.88 -6.94
N VAL A 403 -8.59 -5.31 -5.80
CA VAL A 403 -7.25 -5.42 -5.21
C VAL A 403 -7.30 -6.38 -4.03
N TYR A 404 -6.44 -7.39 -4.04
CA TYR A 404 -6.50 -8.49 -3.08
C TYR A 404 -6.23 -8.01 -1.64
N SER A 405 -5.06 -7.43 -1.41
CA SER A 405 -4.58 -7.04 -0.08
C SER A 405 -4.67 -5.55 0.19
N MET A 406 -4.92 -5.20 1.45
CA MET A 406 -4.82 -3.84 1.99
C MET A 406 -3.77 -3.85 3.11
N GLY A 407 -2.72 -3.06 2.92
CA GLY A 407 -1.64 -2.91 3.90
C GLY A 407 -2.01 -1.93 5.00
N SER A 408 -1.62 -2.25 6.23
CA SER A 408 -1.74 -1.36 7.38
C SER A 408 -0.47 -0.54 7.59
N SER A 409 -0.59 0.79 7.52
CA SER A 409 0.50 1.77 7.62
C SER A 409 0.87 2.09 9.06
N TRP A 410 1.31 1.07 9.81
CA TRP A 410 1.81 1.26 11.18
C TRP A 410 3.10 2.08 11.23
N VAL A 411 3.88 2.09 10.14
CA VAL A 411 5.17 2.80 10.06
C VAL A 411 4.97 4.30 10.23
N THR A 412 3.92 4.89 9.65
CA THR A 412 3.64 6.33 9.77
C THR A 412 2.72 6.65 10.95
N MET A 413 1.82 5.73 11.31
CA MET A 413 0.77 5.98 12.31
C MET A 413 1.09 5.44 13.70
N GLY A 414 2.14 4.64 13.82
CA GLY A 414 2.52 3.92 15.02
C GLY A 414 1.84 2.56 15.17
N PRO A 415 2.39 1.69 16.04
CA PRO A 415 2.00 0.28 16.13
C PRO A 415 0.52 0.04 16.47
N HIS A 416 -0.04 0.81 17.41
CA HIS A 416 -1.43 0.61 17.85
C HIS A 416 -2.47 1.10 16.83
N VAL A 417 -2.17 2.17 16.09
CA VAL A 417 -3.07 2.58 15.00
C VAL A 417 -3.02 1.57 13.86
N GLY A 418 -1.84 1.01 13.57
CA GLY A 418 -1.71 -0.11 12.65
C GLY A 418 -2.47 -1.36 13.10
N GLN A 419 -2.38 -1.70 14.38
CA GLN A 419 -3.15 -2.80 14.97
C GLN A 419 -4.66 -2.59 14.80
N LEU A 420 -5.17 -1.38 15.06
CA LEU A 420 -6.56 -1.04 14.80
C LEU A 420 -6.91 -1.18 13.31
N GLY A 421 -5.97 -0.86 12.42
CA GLY A 421 -6.12 -1.04 10.97
C GLY A 421 -6.61 -2.43 10.54
N LEU A 422 -6.25 -3.49 11.29
CA LEU A 422 -6.71 -4.87 11.03
C LEU A 422 -8.24 -5.03 11.17
N MET A 423 -8.90 -4.14 11.92
CA MET A 423 -10.36 -4.06 12.07
C MET A 423 -10.99 -2.99 11.15
N PHE A 424 -10.20 -2.33 10.33
CA PHE A 424 -10.62 -1.32 9.35
C PHE A 424 -10.26 -1.75 7.92
N GLY A 425 -10.26 -3.06 7.67
CA GLY A 425 -10.14 -3.64 6.33
C GLY A 425 -8.74 -4.06 5.89
N ALA A 426 -7.69 -3.84 6.70
CA ALA A 426 -6.37 -4.40 6.41
C ALA A 426 -6.31 -5.89 6.76
N ASN A 427 -5.71 -6.66 5.86
CA ASN A 427 -5.36 -8.07 6.10
C ASN A 427 -3.87 -8.24 6.41
N ASP A 428 -3.06 -7.22 6.18
CA ASP A 428 -1.61 -7.30 6.21
C ASP A 428 -0.99 -6.16 7.02
N MET A 429 -0.06 -6.49 7.91
CA MET A 429 0.72 -5.54 8.71
C MET A 429 1.95 -5.01 7.97
N GLY A 430 2.20 -5.39 6.71
CA GLY A 430 3.41 -4.99 6.00
C GLY A 430 4.65 -5.71 6.54
N SER A 431 5.79 -5.03 6.46
CA SER A 431 7.10 -5.63 6.73
C SER A 431 7.54 -5.59 8.19
N VAL A 432 8.33 -6.57 8.61
CA VAL A 432 9.25 -6.44 9.75
C VAL A 432 10.35 -5.45 9.38
N MET A 433 10.39 -4.32 10.07
CA MET A 433 11.27 -3.22 9.67
C MET A 433 12.59 -3.29 10.44
N MET A 434 13.63 -3.81 9.79
CA MET A 434 15.01 -3.80 10.33
C MET A 434 15.72 -2.45 10.13
N GLU A 435 15.39 -1.74 9.06
CA GLU A 435 15.97 -0.46 8.65
C GLU A 435 14.89 0.32 7.89
N GLU A 436 14.75 1.63 8.14
CA GLU A 436 13.83 2.52 7.43
C GLU A 436 14.51 3.87 7.26
N ASN A 437 14.78 4.27 6.02
CA ASN A 437 15.56 5.47 5.71
C ASN A 437 14.72 6.61 5.13
N VAL A 438 13.52 6.32 4.58
CA VAL A 438 12.74 7.31 3.83
C VAL A 438 11.77 8.06 4.76
N VAL A 439 10.98 7.34 5.54
CA VAL A 439 10.04 7.91 6.52
C VAL A 439 10.79 8.42 7.77
N SER A 440 11.91 7.81 8.14
CA SER A 440 12.84 8.28 9.18
C SER A 440 13.49 9.61 8.80
N ALA A 441 13.78 9.83 7.52
CA ALA A 441 14.22 11.14 7.05
C ALA A 441 13.13 12.21 7.29
N ALA A 442 11.86 11.82 7.27
CA ALA A 442 10.72 12.65 7.65
C ALA A 442 10.34 12.53 9.15
N GLY A 443 11.28 12.13 10.02
CA GLY A 443 11.15 12.20 11.47
C GLY A 443 10.37 11.07 12.15
N THR A 444 9.88 10.07 11.40
CA THR A 444 9.17 8.92 11.98
C THR A 444 10.09 7.72 12.17
N THR A 445 10.17 7.17 13.39
CA THR A 445 11.21 6.19 13.75
C THR A 445 10.65 4.86 14.25
N TYR A 446 9.43 4.49 13.86
CA TYR A 446 8.86 3.22 14.28
C TYR A 446 9.54 2.05 13.57
N CYS A 447 10.18 1.17 14.34
CA CYS A 447 10.65 -0.14 13.90
C CYS A 447 10.01 -1.21 14.77
N LEU A 448 9.44 -2.24 14.15
CA LEU A 448 8.85 -3.39 14.84
C LEU A 448 9.55 -4.66 14.39
N ASP A 449 9.95 -5.48 15.36
CA ASP A 449 10.43 -6.83 15.11
C ASP A 449 9.26 -7.82 14.93
N GLU A 450 9.59 -9.05 14.54
CA GLU A 450 8.60 -10.11 14.29
C GLU A 450 7.75 -10.42 15.54
N ALA A 451 8.34 -10.40 16.74
CA ALA A 451 7.63 -10.74 17.96
C ALA A 451 6.60 -9.66 18.33
N VAL A 452 6.94 -8.38 18.17
CA VAL A 452 6.00 -7.27 18.38
C VAL A 452 4.87 -7.30 17.35
N LEU A 453 5.17 -7.55 16.07
CA LEU A 453 4.13 -7.68 15.04
C LEU A 453 3.18 -8.85 15.33
N CYS A 454 3.72 -10.03 15.67
CA CYS A 454 2.91 -11.18 16.03
C CYS A 454 2.00 -10.88 17.22
N ARG A 455 2.54 -10.21 18.26
CA ARG A 455 1.75 -9.80 19.42
C ARG A 455 0.63 -8.85 19.05
N LEU A 456 0.89 -7.81 18.25
CA LEU A 456 -0.13 -6.84 17.85
C LEU A 456 -1.27 -7.51 17.08
N VAL A 457 -0.94 -8.41 16.14
CA VAL A 457 -1.94 -9.19 15.41
C VAL A 457 -2.75 -10.06 16.35
N ARG A 458 -2.11 -10.72 17.32
CA ARG A 458 -2.78 -11.59 18.30
C ARG A 458 -3.67 -10.84 19.26
N ASP A 459 -3.18 -9.73 19.80
CA ASP A 459 -3.92 -8.83 20.71
C ASP A 459 -5.13 -8.19 19.99
N ALA A 460 -5.10 -8.09 18.65
CA ALA A 460 -6.26 -7.70 17.83
C ALA A 460 -7.27 -8.84 17.57
N GLY A 461 -7.02 -10.04 18.10
CA GLY A 461 -7.91 -11.20 17.96
C GLY A 461 -7.67 -12.06 16.72
N PHE A 462 -6.51 -11.93 16.07
CA PHE A 462 -6.16 -12.69 14.87
C PHE A 462 -4.95 -13.62 15.09
N ILE A 463 -4.65 -14.43 14.09
CA ILE A 463 -3.54 -15.37 14.03
C ILE A 463 -2.49 -14.79 13.08
N PRO A 464 -1.29 -14.45 13.58
CA PRO A 464 -0.22 -13.95 12.73
C PRO A 464 0.31 -15.04 11.79
N ALA A 465 0.58 -14.66 10.55
CA ALA A 465 1.24 -15.53 9.59
C ALA A 465 2.24 -14.76 8.73
N GLN A 466 3.43 -15.33 8.54
CA GLN A 466 4.41 -14.82 7.58
C GLN A 466 3.95 -15.21 6.17
N ARG A 467 3.97 -14.26 5.24
CA ARG A 467 3.70 -14.47 3.82
C ARG A 467 4.92 -14.17 2.95
N ASP A 468 4.86 -14.57 1.69
CA ASP A 468 5.72 -14.05 0.62
C ASP A 468 5.09 -12.84 -0.12
N ASN A 469 5.70 -12.40 -1.23
CA ASN A 469 5.19 -11.30 -2.05
C ASN A 469 3.88 -11.63 -2.79
N TYR A 470 3.63 -12.91 -3.01
CA TYR A 470 2.43 -13.44 -3.65
C TYR A 470 1.34 -13.76 -2.62
N TYR A 471 1.52 -13.32 -1.38
CA TYR A 471 0.60 -13.58 -0.27
C TYR A 471 0.40 -15.07 0.06
N ASP A 472 1.31 -15.93 -0.39
CA ASP A 472 1.32 -17.33 0.01
C ASP A 472 1.82 -17.42 1.45
N LEU A 473 1.12 -18.20 2.28
CA LEU A 473 1.48 -18.36 3.68
C LEU A 473 2.73 -19.23 3.79
N LEU A 474 3.83 -18.64 4.28
CA LEU A 474 5.08 -19.33 4.53
C LEU A 474 5.07 -20.03 5.89
N SER A 475 4.55 -19.36 6.92
CA SER A 475 4.43 -19.95 8.25
C SER A 475 3.30 -19.29 9.06
N ILE A 476 2.44 -20.12 9.65
CA ILE A 476 1.41 -19.70 10.60
C ILE A 476 2.02 -19.69 12.00
N LYS A 477 1.94 -18.57 12.72
CA LYS A 477 2.56 -18.39 14.04
C LYS A 477 1.56 -18.73 15.15
N GLN A 478 1.36 -20.02 15.37
CA GLN A 478 0.54 -20.58 16.45
C GLN A 478 1.34 -21.44 17.42
N GLY A 479 0.75 -21.68 18.60
CA GLY A 479 1.33 -22.52 19.64
C GLY A 479 2.49 -21.86 20.40
N ALA A 480 3.01 -22.55 21.41
CA ALA A 480 4.02 -22.01 22.34
C ALA A 480 5.33 -21.54 21.67
N ASN A 481 5.58 -21.97 20.44
CA ASN A 481 6.77 -21.59 19.67
C ASN A 481 6.61 -20.30 18.85
N ALA A 482 5.42 -19.70 18.80
CA ALA A 482 5.21 -18.44 18.10
C ALA A 482 6.14 -17.34 18.62
N PRO A 483 6.68 -16.44 17.76
CA PRO A 483 7.69 -15.46 18.15
C PRO A 483 7.29 -14.61 19.36
N ASP A 484 6.04 -14.17 19.41
CA ASP A 484 5.47 -13.38 20.50
C ASP A 484 5.31 -14.17 21.80
N LEU A 485 4.96 -15.46 21.70
CA LEU A 485 4.70 -16.32 22.86
C LEU A 485 6.00 -16.85 23.51
N ARG A 486 7.14 -16.75 22.83
CA ARG A 486 8.47 -17.09 23.38
C ARG A 486 9.11 -15.93 24.16
N VAL A 487 8.58 -14.72 24.07
CA VAL A 487 9.16 -13.55 24.75
C VAL A 487 8.91 -13.63 26.25
N SER A 488 9.99 -13.82 27.02
CA SER A 488 9.95 -13.79 28.49
C SER A 488 10.08 -12.38 29.07
N ASN A 489 10.76 -11.47 28.36
CA ASN A 489 10.97 -10.09 28.77
C ASN A 489 10.71 -9.11 27.62
N TRP A 490 9.54 -8.48 27.62
CA TRP A 490 9.18 -7.47 26.61
C TRP A 490 10.01 -6.19 26.67
N ALA A 491 10.82 -5.96 27.72
CA ALA A 491 11.72 -4.81 27.76
C ALA A 491 12.80 -4.85 26.67
N ASP A 492 13.15 -6.05 26.19
CA ASP A 492 14.17 -6.26 25.15
C ASP A 492 13.64 -5.98 23.73
N HIS A 493 12.32 -5.85 23.59
CA HIS A 493 11.59 -5.64 22.34
C HIS A 493 11.02 -4.23 22.19
N ARG A 494 11.52 -3.26 22.97
CA ARG A 494 11.11 -1.86 22.83
C ARG A 494 11.57 -1.32 21.47
N ALA A 495 10.71 -0.52 20.83
CA ALA A 495 11.08 0.23 19.63
C ALA A 495 12.39 0.99 19.90
N LYS A 496 13.47 0.61 19.22
CA LYS A 496 14.77 1.28 19.35
C LYS A 496 14.63 2.67 18.77
N LYS A 497 14.90 3.71 19.55
CA LYS A 497 15.09 5.06 19.01
C LYS A 497 16.38 5.04 18.18
N LEU A 498 16.29 5.35 16.89
CA LEU A 498 17.44 5.47 15.99
C LEU A 498 18.33 6.71 16.30
N HIS A 499 18.01 7.49 17.33
CA HIS A 499 18.81 8.63 17.78
C HIS A 499 19.57 8.28 19.07
N VAL A 500 20.88 8.10 18.97
CA VAL A 500 21.80 8.14 20.11
C VAL A 500 22.15 9.60 20.35
N GLU A 501 21.68 10.15 21.47
CA GLU A 501 22.05 11.48 21.93
C GLU A 501 23.58 11.50 22.16
N GLN A 502 24.35 12.08 21.24
CA GLN A 502 25.72 12.48 21.57
C GLN A 502 25.61 13.64 22.55
N GLY A 503 26.21 13.50 23.73
CA GLY A 503 26.08 14.41 24.88
C GLY A 503 26.60 15.84 24.64
N GLY A 504 25.95 16.57 23.74
CA GLY A 504 26.08 18.02 23.59
C GLY A 504 25.02 18.69 24.46
N LYS A 505 25.45 19.64 25.30
CA LYS A 505 24.55 20.44 26.14
C LYS A 505 23.47 21.09 25.29
N ALA A 506 22.21 20.65 25.45
CA ALA A 506 21.07 21.36 24.93
C ALA A 506 20.94 22.70 25.66
N GLU A 507 21.13 23.83 24.96
CA GLU A 507 20.67 25.12 25.44
C GLU A 507 19.16 25.24 25.20
N LEU A 508 18.40 25.20 26.29
CA LEU A 508 16.99 25.56 26.32
C LEU A 508 16.83 27.03 25.91
N THR A 509 16.52 27.30 24.64
CA THR A 509 15.93 28.59 24.24
C THR A 509 14.43 28.54 24.49
N VAL A 510 14.05 28.65 25.77
CA VAL A 510 12.67 29.02 26.12
C VAL A 510 12.54 30.50 25.85
N GLY A 511 11.82 30.86 24.80
CA GLY A 511 11.38 32.23 24.55
C GLY A 511 10.38 32.67 25.62
N ALA A 512 10.88 33.08 26.79
CA ALA A 512 10.08 33.78 27.77
C ALA A 512 9.81 35.19 27.24
N SER A 513 8.55 35.45 26.90
CA SER A 513 8.01 36.79 26.74
C SER A 513 8.30 37.60 28.00
N ARG A 514 9.22 38.58 27.90
CA ARG A 514 9.34 39.61 28.92
C ARG A 514 8.10 40.48 28.84
N ALA A 515 7.17 40.27 29.77
CA ALA A 515 6.26 41.32 30.18
C ALA A 515 7.10 42.51 30.67
N THR A 516 7.05 43.61 29.93
CA THR A 516 7.49 44.92 30.42
C THR A 516 6.50 45.38 31.47
N ALA A 517 6.85 45.19 32.74
CA ALA A 517 6.35 45.98 33.86
C ALA A 517 7.39 47.07 34.19
N ASN A 518 6.90 48.14 34.82
CA ASN A 518 7.54 49.39 35.27
C ASN A 518 7.36 50.54 34.26
N ASN A 519 6.89 51.72 34.66
CA ASN A 519 6.47 52.23 35.97
C ASN A 519 5.61 53.47 35.74
#